data_AF-A0A966QT38-F1
#
_entry.id   AF-A0A966QT38-F1
#
_cell.length_a   1.000
_cell.length_b   1.000
_cell.length_c   1.000
_cell.angle_alpha   90.00
_cell.angle_beta   90.00
_cell.angle_gamma   90.00
#
_symmetry.space_group_name_H-M   'P 1'
#
loop_
_entity.id
_entity.type
_entity.pdbx_description
1 polymer ?
#
loop_
_entity_poly.entity_id
_entity_poly.type
_entity_poly.pdbx_seq_one_letter_code
_entity_poly.pdbx_strand_id
1 'polypeptide(L)'
;SIVRGTTSRKLVAALRDAGATEVHMRISSPAVTHPCFYGIDTDTQDQLIAARLTLAEISAHLGVDSLAYLSKQGMVDAAQAPSGQFCTACFDGAYPIAMDDDVRSSKLMLEPAGLAASLSR
;
A
#
# COMPACT_ATOMS: atom_id res chain seq x y z
N SER A 1 -6.12 -4.84 -1.67
CA SER A 1 -5.20 -3.79 -1.17
C SER A 1 -5.15 -2.63 -2.16
N ILE A 2 -4.53 -1.51 -1.78
CA ILE A 2 -4.18 -0.40 -2.68
C ILE A 2 -2.70 -0.12 -2.47
N VAL A 3 -1.90 -0.21 -3.54
CA VAL A 3 -0.45 0.07 -3.52
C VAL A 3 -0.20 1.46 -4.12
N ARG A 4 -0.40 1.63 -5.43
CA ARG A 4 -0.27 2.92 -6.14
C ARG A 4 -1.60 3.62 -6.44
N GLY A 5 -2.73 2.90 -6.36
CA GLY A 5 -4.08 3.44 -6.62
C GLY A 5 -4.46 3.62 -8.09
N THR A 6 -3.54 3.45 -9.05
CA THR A 6 -3.80 3.66 -10.49
C THR A 6 -4.91 2.74 -11.05
N THR A 7 -4.88 1.45 -10.72
CA THR A 7 -5.93 0.50 -11.12
C THR A 7 -7.27 0.83 -10.48
N SER A 8 -7.27 1.14 -9.19
CA SER A 8 -8.48 1.49 -8.44
C SER A 8 -9.15 2.74 -9.01
N ARG A 9 -8.38 3.78 -9.36
CA ARG A 9 -8.91 4.98 -10.03
C ARG A 9 -9.61 4.66 -11.36
N LYS A 10 -8.98 3.81 -12.20
CA LYS A 10 -9.59 3.38 -13.48
C LYS A 10 -10.88 2.59 -13.26
N LEU A 11 -10.91 1.72 -12.25
CA LEU A 11 -12.12 0.97 -11.89
C LEU A 11 -13.26 1.88 -11.46
N VAL A 12 -12.97 2.88 -10.62
CA VAL A 12 -13.98 3.86 -10.17
C VAL A 12 -14.54 4.64 -11.35
N ALA A 13 -13.69 5.09 -12.28
CA ALA A 13 -14.14 5.76 -13.51
C ALA A 13 -15.08 4.87 -14.33
N ALA A 14 -14.71 3.60 -14.56
CA ALA A 14 -15.56 2.66 -15.29
C ALA A 14 -16.93 2.44 -14.63
N LEU A 15 -16.99 2.38 -13.29
CA LEU A 15 -18.26 2.27 -12.56
C LEU A 15 -19.13 3.52 -12.72
N ARG A 16 -18.53 4.72 -12.69
CA ARG A 16 -19.21 5.99 -12.92
C ARG A 16 -19.74 6.09 -14.34
N ASP A 17 -18.94 5.72 -15.33
CA ASP A 17 -19.32 5.69 -16.75
C ASP A 17 -20.49 4.73 -17.00
N ALA A 18 -20.59 3.66 -16.21
CA ALA A 18 -21.72 2.72 -16.22
C ALA A 18 -22.99 3.24 -15.48
N GLY A 19 -22.95 4.46 -14.93
CA GLY A 19 -24.11 5.11 -14.29
C GLY A 19 -24.19 4.96 -12.77
N ALA A 20 -23.12 4.55 -12.09
CA ALA A 20 -23.13 4.46 -10.62
C ALA A 20 -23.31 5.85 -9.97
N THR A 21 -24.35 5.99 -9.14
CA THR A 21 -24.64 7.24 -8.39
C THR A 21 -23.66 7.46 -7.25
N GLU A 22 -23.22 6.39 -6.59
CA GLU A 22 -22.21 6.40 -5.53
C GLU A 22 -21.27 5.19 -5.68
N VAL A 23 -20.01 5.36 -5.29
CA VAL A 23 -18.97 4.34 -5.29
C VAL A 23 -18.27 4.39 -3.92
N HIS A 24 -18.54 3.38 -3.09
CA HIS A 24 -17.90 3.20 -1.79
C HIS A 24 -16.90 2.04 -1.86
N MET A 25 -15.62 2.33 -1.59
CA MET A 25 -14.55 1.34 -1.67
C MET A 25 -14.18 0.82 -0.28
N ARG A 26 -14.10 -0.52 -0.14
CA ARG A 26 -13.69 -1.20 1.09
C ARG A 26 -12.53 -2.13 0.79
N ILE A 27 -11.41 -1.92 1.48
CA ILE A 27 -10.17 -2.63 1.21
C ILE A 27 -9.97 -3.71 2.26
N SER A 28 -9.87 -4.96 1.81
CA SER A 28 -9.67 -6.17 2.63
C SER A 28 -8.27 -6.30 3.26
N SER A 29 -7.50 -5.21 3.29
CA SER A 29 -6.17 -5.15 3.90
C SER A 29 -6.00 -3.80 4.60
N PRO A 30 -5.06 -3.69 5.56
CA PRO A 30 -4.57 -2.42 6.03
C PRO A 30 -3.91 -1.62 4.90
N ALA A 31 -3.71 -0.33 5.16
CA ALA A 31 -3.01 0.56 4.23
C ALA A 31 -1.54 0.10 4.11
N VAL A 32 -1.07 -0.09 2.87
CA VAL A 32 0.31 -0.49 2.59
C VAL A 32 1.18 0.77 2.61
N THR A 33 1.96 0.93 3.67
CA THR A 33 2.74 2.14 3.96
C THR A 33 4.24 1.91 3.82
N HIS A 34 4.68 0.65 3.75
CA HIS A 34 6.09 0.28 3.69
C HIS A 34 6.35 -0.80 2.65
N PRO A 35 7.53 -0.79 1.99
CA PRO A 35 7.93 -1.83 1.04
C PRO A 35 8.17 -3.17 1.73
N CYS A 36 7.95 -4.28 1.01
CA CYS A 36 8.36 -5.59 1.50
C CYS A 36 9.82 -5.86 1.14
N PHE A 37 10.58 -6.47 2.05
CA PHE A 37 11.95 -6.93 1.80
C PHE A 37 12.10 -8.45 1.88
N TYR A 38 10.99 -9.17 2.07
CA TYR A 38 10.98 -10.62 2.29
C TYR A 38 10.36 -11.39 1.11
N GLY A 39 10.50 -10.87 -0.11
CA GLY A 39 10.14 -11.57 -1.34
C GLY A 39 8.83 -11.16 -2.01
N ILE A 40 8.04 -10.25 -1.42
CA ILE A 40 6.88 -9.66 -2.13
C ILE A 40 7.37 -8.46 -2.95
N ASP A 41 7.13 -8.51 -4.26
CA ASP A 41 7.43 -7.40 -5.16
C ASP A 41 6.52 -6.20 -4.86
N THR A 42 7.13 -5.11 -4.44
CA THR A 42 6.51 -3.88 -3.97
C THR A 42 7.43 -2.73 -4.33
N ASP A 43 6.87 -1.59 -4.71
CA ASP A 43 7.69 -0.40 -5.01
C ASP A 43 8.37 0.18 -3.77
N THR A 44 9.22 1.16 -3.99
CA THR A 44 9.78 2.03 -2.95
C THR A 44 8.68 2.80 -2.21
N GLN A 45 9.00 3.21 -0.98
CA GLN A 45 8.02 3.81 -0.08
C GLN A 45 7.37 5.09 -0.63
N ASP A 46 8.13 5.90 -1.37
CA ASP A 46 7.65 7.12 -2.05
C ASP A 46 6.68 6.85 -3.21
N GLN A 47 6.57 5.61 -3.69
CA GLN A 47 5.58 5.25 -4.71
C GLN A 47 4.28 4.71 -4.08
N LEU A 48 4.32 4.30 -2.82
CA LEU A 48 3.15 3.82 -2.09
C LEU A 48 2.21 4.99 -1.78
N ILE A 49 0.95 4.89 -2.21
CA ILE A 49 -0.01 5.98 -2.06
C ILE A 49 -0.33 6.26 -0.59
N ALA A 50 -0.48 5.20 0.22
CA ALA A 50 -0.82 5.32 1.64
C ALA A 50 0.39 5.71 2.52
N ALA A 51 1.61 5.69 1.98
CA ALA A 51 2.78 6.24 2.67
C ALA A 51 2.87 7.78 2.56
N ARG A 52 2.18 8.37 1.58
CA ARG A 52 2.28 9.80 1.26
C ARG A 52 1.00 10.59 1.45
N LEU A 53 -0.15 9.94 1.32
CA LEU A 53 -1.46 10.56 1.35
C LEU A 53 -2.25 10.10 2.56
N THR A 54 -3.00 11.03 3.14
CA THR A 54 -4.03 10.75 4.14
C THR A 54 -5.22 10.00 3.52
N LEU A 55 -6.07 9.39 4.35
CA LEU A 55 -7.26 8.68 3.88
C LEU A 55 -8.18 9.56 3.01
N ALA A 56 -8.34 10.83 3.39
CA ALA A 56 -9.15 11.80 2.64
C ALA A 56 -8.54 12.10 1.26
N GLU A 57 -7.22 12.31 1.21
CA GLU A 57 -6.50 12.54 -0.05
C GLU A 57 -6.50 11.30 -0.95
N ILE A 58 -6.40 10.09 -0.39
CA ILE A 58 -6.55 8.85 -1.17
C ILE A 58 -7.96 8.75 -1.73
N SER A 59 -8.99 9.07 -0.93
CA SER A 59 -10.39 9.02 -1.36
C SER A 59 -10.62 9.96 -2.54
N ALA A 60 -10.15 11.21 -2.44
CA ALA A 60 -10.17 12.18 -3.52
C ALA A 60 -9.35 11.73 -4.74
N HIS A 61 -8.16 11.16 -4.52
CA HIS A 61 -7.32 10.63 -5.59
C HIS A 61 -8.01 9.49 -6.35
N LEU A 62 -8.83 8.67 -5.71
CA LEU A 62 -9.53 7.56 -6.35
C LEU A 62 -10.89 7.97 -6.95
N GLY A 63 -11.48 9.07 -6.49
CA GLY A 63 -12.80 9.53 -6.93
C GLY A 63 -13.98 8.77 -6.29
N VAL A 64 -13.77 8.22 -5.09
CA VAL A 64 -14.78 7.45 -4.34
C VAL A 64 -15.51 8.34 -3.34
N ASP A 65 -16.77 8.03 -3.03
CA ASP A 65 -17.56 8.77 -2.03
C ASP A 65 -17.16 8.40 -0.60
N SER A 66 -16.76 7.13 -0.38
CA SER A 66 -16.15 6.73 0.88
C SER A 66 -15.11 5.64 0.68
N LEU A 67 -14.07 5.67 1.50
CA LEU A 67 -13.00 4.69 1.53
C LEU A 67 -12.79 4.21 2.98
N ALA A 68 -12.67 2.89 3.17
CA ALA A 68 -12.20 2.34 4.44
C ALA A 68 -11.25 1.16 4.20
N TYR A 69 -10.24 1.07 5.05
CA TYR A 69 -9.30 -0.05 5.12
C TYR A 69 -9.66 -0.97 6.28
N LEU A 70 -9.38 -2.27 6.12
CA LEU A 70 -9.38 -3.21 7.23
C LEU A 70 -8.30 -2.79 8.25
N SER A 71 -8.63 -2.83 9.54
CA SER A 71 -7.63 -2.53 10.57
C SER A 71 -6.55 -3.61 10.63
N LYS A 72 -5.31 -3.24 10.99
CA LYS A 72 -4.21 -4.20 11.17
C LYS A 72 -4.60 -5.30 12.17
N GLN A 73 -5.17 -4.90 13.30
CA GLN A 73 -5.61 -5.85 14.33
C GLN A 73 -6.71 -6.77 13.79
N GLY A 74 -7.74 -6.22 13.13
CA GLY A 74 -8.83 -7.02 12.56
C GLY A 74 -8.35 -7.99 11.48
N MET A 75 -7.33 -7.63 10.71
CA MET A 75 -6.69 -8.55 9.75
C MET A 75 -5.99 -9.72 10.46
N VAL A 76 -5.21 -9.44 11.52
CA VAL A 76 -4.52 -10.48 12.29
C VAL A 76 -5.51 -11.40 12.99
N ASP A 77 -6.56 -10.84 13.62
CA ASP A 77 -7.60 -11.61 14.30
C ASP A 77 -8.35 -12.52 13.32
N ALA A 78 -8.64 -12.03 12.11
CA ALA A 78 -9.33 -12.79 11.06
C ALA A 78 -8.50 -13.98 10.54
N ALA A 79 -7.17 -13.95 10.66
CA ALA A 79 -6.31 -15.06 10.26
C ALA A 79 -6.37 -16.26 11.23
N GLN A 80 -7.02 -16.12 12.39
CA GLN A 80 -7.23 -17.19 13.38
C GLN A 80 -5.94 -17.90 13.82
N ALA A 81 -4.79 -17.25 13.70
CA ALA A 81 -3.51 -17.77 14.21
C ALA A 81 -3.08 -16.99 15.46
N PRO A 82 -2.24 -17.58 16.32
CA PRO A 82 -1.70 -16.88 17.49
C PRO A 82 -1.02 -15.57 17.07
N SER A 83 -1.35 -14.47 17.76
CA SER A 83 -0.73 -13.17 17.54
C SER A 83 0.80 -13.25 17.70
N GLY A 84 1.54 -12.60 16.81
CA GLY A 84 3.02 -12.63 16.79
C GLY A 84 3.64 -13.62 15.80
N GLN A 85 2.86 -14.39 15.05
CA GLN A 85 3.37 -15.30 14.00
C GLN A 85 3.42 -14.68 12.60
N PHE A 86 2.84 -13.50 12.40
CA PHE A 86 2.79 -12.85 11.09
C PHE A 86 3.71 -11.65 11.04
N CYS A 87 4.44 -11.53 9.93
CA CYS A 87 5.08 -10.27 9.55
C CYS A 87 4.00 -9.26 9.14
N THR A 88 3.95 -8.10 9.81
CA THR A 88 3.05 -6.99 9.47
C THR A 88 3.77 -5.75 8.95
N ALA A 89 5.07 -5.88 8.65
CA ALA A 89 5.96 -4.75 8.37
C ALA A 89 5.49 -3.87 7.20
N CYS A 90 4.80 -4.42 6.20
CA CYS A 90 4.26 -3.63 5.08
C CYS A 90 3.21 -2.59 5.53
N PHE A 91 2.64 -2.74 6.72
CA PHE A 91 1.57 -1.90 7.26
C PHE A 91 2.03 -0.98 8.39
N ASP A 92 3.05 -1.40 9.17
CA ASP A 92 3.51 -0.69 10.37
C ASP A 92 5.02 -0.40 10.41
N GLY A 93 5.79 -0.87 9.44
CA GLY A 93 7.24 -0.68 9.37
C GLY A 93 8.03 -1.49 10.39
N ALA A 94 7.38 -2.34 11.20
CA ALA A 94 8.03 -3.17 12.20
C ALA A 94 8.58 -4.45 11.56
N TYR A 95 9.76 -4.34 10.95
CA TYR A 95 10.47 -5.48 10.34
C TYR A 95 11.02 -6.42 11.42
N PRO A 96 10.64 -7.72 11.43
CA PRO A 96 11.13 -8.67 12.44
C PRO A 96 12.63 -8.94 12.38
N ILE A 97 13.23 -8.81 11.20
CA ILE A 97 14.67 -8.87 10.98
C ILE A 97 15.15 -7.43 10.83
N ALA A 98 16.21 -7.07 11.55
CA ALA A 98 16.81 -5.75 11.44
C ALA A 98 17.23 -5.49 9.99
N MET A 99 16.87 -4.31 9.49
CA MET A 99 17.14 -3.88 8.13
C MET A 99 18.06 -2.66 8.21
N ASP A 100 19.31 -2.84 7.81
CA ASP A 100 20.27 -1.74 7.71
C ASP A 100 19.81 -0.73 6.66
N ASP A 101 20.19 0.54 6.83
CA ASP A 101 19.79 1.64 5.94
C ASP A 101 20.23 1.40 4.49
N ASP A 102 21.37 0.73 4.29
CA ASP A 102 21.86 0.32 2.97
C ASP A 102 20.85 -0.59 2.27
N VAL A 103 20.32 -1.60 2.98
CA VAL A 103 19.32 -2.53 2.41
C VAL A 103 17.98 -1.82 2.17
N ARG A 104 17.59 -0.90 3.05
CA ARG A 104 16.37 -0.10 2.87
C ARG A 104 16.46 0.78 1.62
N SER A 105 17.62 1.36 1.38
CA SER A 105 17.90 2.23 0.23
C SER A 105 18.16 1.47 -1.07
N SER A 106 18.50 0.18 -0.99
CA SER A 106 18.76 -0.65 -2.17
C SER A 106 17.51 -1.24 -2.82
N LYS A 107 16.31 -0.92 -2.32
CA LYS A 107 15.04 -1.42 -2.89
C LYS A 107 14.95 -1.00 -4.36
N LEU A 108 14.79 -1.99 -5.25
CA LEU A 108 14.78 -1.82 -6.71
C LEU A 108 16.09 -1.28 -7.31
N MET A 109 17.24 -1.30 -6.61
CA MET A 109 18.51 -0.74 -7.10
C MET A 109 18.99 -1.36 -8.42
N LEU A 110 18.66 -2.63 -8.67
CA LEU A 110 18.99 -3.33 -9.91
C LEU A 110 17.93 -3.15 -11.00
N GLU A 111 16.78 -2.55 -10.67
CA GLU A 111 15.70 -2.30 -11.61
C GLU A 111 15.85 -0.92 -12.26
N PRO A 112 15.47 -0.76 -13.54
CA PRO A 112 15.52 0.54 -14.22
C PRO A 112 14.78 1.65 -13.46
N ALA A 113 13.68 1.29 -12.77
CA ALA A 113 12.88 2.22 -11.98
C ALA A 113 13.61 2.73 -10.71
N GLY A 114 14.46 1.90 -10.08
CA GLY A 114 15.22 2.31 -8.89
C GLY A 114 16.45 3.15 -9.22
N LEU A 115 17.10 2.92 -10.35
CA LEU A 115 18.20 3.78 -10.84
C LEU A 115 17.73 5.22 -11.13
N ALA A 116 16.53 5.40 -11.67
CA ALA A 116 15.98 6.73 -11.92
C ALA A 116 15.70 7.52 -10.62
N ALA A 117 15.30 6.82 -9.56
CA ALA A 117 15.05 7.41 -8.25
C ALA A 117 16.35 7.78 -7.49
N SER A 118 17.43 7.02 -7.67
CA SER A 118 18.73 7.28 -7.02
C SER A 118 19.53 8.41 -7.67
N LEU A 119 19.37 8.64 -8.97
CA LEU A 119 20.05 9.70 -9.73
C LEU A 119 19.38 11.09 -9.58
N SER A 120 18.25 11.17 -8.89
CA SER A 120 17.51 12.43 -8.65
C SER A 120 17.83 13.05 -7.28
N ARG A 121 18.89 12.59 -6.61
CA ARG A 121 19.41 13.14 -5.35
C ARG A 121 20.73 13.87 -5.56
#